data_AF-A0A7Z9GCK9-F1
#
_entry.id   AF-A0A7Z9GCK9-F1
#
_cell.length_a   1.000
_cell.length_b   1.000
_cell.length_c   1.000
_cell.angle_alpha   90.00
_cell.angle_beta   90.00
_cell.angle_gamma   90.00
#
_symmetry.space_group_name_H-M   'P 1'
#
loop_
_entity.id
_entity.type
_entity.pdbx_description
1 polymer ?
#
loop_
_entity_poly.entity_id
_entity_poly.type
_entity_poly.pdbx_seq_one_letter_code
_entity_poly.pdbx_strand_id
1 'polypeptide(L)'
;EWGMSNLGPVSYGQKQGPVFLGRDIQRQNDVSEQMAIRIDREIQRILMTQYDRAMTILEENRDGLEALTDGLMEFETLDSQEILALIDGVDRAELAKRRLAREPTPVASSDEDTVQAVEDKPTSHSTPSIVPLKPGDEKT
;
A
#
# COMPACT_ATOMS: atom_id res chain seq x y z
N GLU A 1 4.87 -13.93 -4.45
CA GLU A 1 3.52 -13.84 -5.04
C GLU A 1 3.47 -12.92 -6.27
N TRP A 2 4.08 -11.73 -6.21
CA TRP A 2 3.95 -10.70 -7.26
C TRP A 2 5.05 -10.67 -8.34
N GLY A 3 5.99 -11.63 -8.35
CA GLY A 3 7.06 -11.68 -9.37
C GLY A 3 8.05 -10.51 -9.35
N MET A 4 8.11 -9.74 -8.25
CA MET A 4 8.96 -8.55 -8.08
C MET A 4 10.37 -8.87 -7.57
N SER A 5 10.81 -10.13 -7.69
CA SER A 5 12.10 -10.57 -7.21
C SER A 5 12.95 -11.16 -8.32
N ASN A 6 14.25 -11.30 -8.07
CA ASN A 6 15.21 -11.89 -9.03
C ASN A 6 14.94 -13.37 -9.38
N LEU A 7 13.88 -13.96 -8.81
CA LEU A 7 13.41 -15.32 -9.09
C LEU A 7 12.45 -15.40 -10.28
N GLY A 8 12.17 -14.27 -10.94
CA GLY A 8 11.34 -14.17 -12.13
C GLY A 8 9.83 -14.07 -11.85
N PRO A 9 9.00 -13.94 -12.90
CA PRO A 9 7.57 -13.68 -12.79
C PRO A 9 6.75 -14.93 -12.44
N VAL A 10 7.16 -15.65 -11.39
CA VAL A 10 6.48 -16.86 -10.91
C VAL A 10 5.73 -16.54 -9.61
N SER A 11 4.44 -16.89 -9.57
CA SER A 11 3.68 -16.82 -8.32
C SER A 11 3.80 -18.14 -7.57
N TYR A 12 4.50 -18.07 -6.43
CA TYR A 12 4.62 -19.17 -5.46
C TYR A 12 3.54 -19.13 -4.36
N GLY A 13 2.55 -18.23 -4.48
CA GLY A 13 1.49 -18.02 -3.48
C GLY A 13 0.42 -19.11 -3.55
N GLN A 14 0.11 -19.70 -2.40
CA GLN A 14 -1.04 -20.59 -2.24
C GLN A 14 -2.33 -19.77 -2.40
N LYS A 15 -3.11 -20.02 -3.46
CA LYS A 15 -4.46 -19.45 -3.61
C LYS A 15 -5.37 -20.05 -2.54
N GLN A 16 -5.60 -19.34 -1.44
CA GLN A 16 -6.60 -19.70 -0.44
C GLN A 16 -8.00 -19.29 -0.95
N GLY A 17 -8.58 -20.11 -1.83
CA GLY A 17 -9.99 -20.02 -2.24
C GLY A 17 -10.84 -21.07 -1.50
N PRO A 18 -12.19 -20.99 -1.54
CA PRO A 18 -13.05 -21.99 -0.90
C PRO A 18 -12.78 -23.38 -1.47
N VAL A 19 -12.26 -24.25 -0.60
CA VAL A 19 -11.89 -25.65 -0.82
C VAL A 19 -13.14 -26.46 -1.15
N PHE A 20 -13.36 -26.77 -2.42
CA PHE A 20 -14.39 -27.73 -2.82
C PHE A 20 -13.83 -29.15 -2.72
N LEU A 21 -14.53 -30.00 -1.96
CA LEU A 21 -14.18 -31.41 -1.76
C LEU A 21 -13.91 -32.11 -3.11
N GLY A 22 -12.66 -32.47 -3.36
CA GLY A 22 -12.27 -33.36 -4.46
C GLY A 22 -11.33 -32.76 -5.53
N ARG A 23 -10.97 -31.48 -5.47
CA ARG A 23 -10.03 -30.86 -6.44
C ARG A 23 -8.63 -30.58 -5.89
N ASP A 24 -8.47 -30.49 -4.57
CA ASP A 24 -7.27 -29.90 -3.96
C ASP A 24 -6.27 -30.88 -3.35
N ILE A 25 -6.52 -32.20 -3.37
CA ILE A 25 -5.53 -33.19 -2.91
C ILE A 25 -4.27 -33.19 -3.81
N GLN A 26 -4.34 -32.63 -5.02
CA GLN A 26 -3.24 -32.62 -6.01
C GLN A 26 -2.55 -31.26 -6.23
N ARG A 27 -2.88 -30.21 -5.47
CA ARG A 27 -2.20 -28.90 -5.60
C ARG A 27 -1.36 -28.54 -4.38
N GLN A 28 -0.61 -29.49 -3.84
CA GLN A 28 0.58 -29.12 -3.08
C GLN A 28 1.60 -28.57 -4.08
N ASN A 29 1.84 -27.26 -4.01
CA ASN A 29 2.93 -26.65 -4.74
C ASN A 29 4.23 -27.13 -4.09
N ASP A 30 4.84 -28.15 -4.66
CA ASP A 30 6.14 -28.67 -4.22
C ASP A 30 7.24 -27.66 -4.60
N VAL A 31 7.38 -26.61 -3.80
CA VAL A 31 8.56 -25.74 -3.86
C VAL A 31 9.75 -26.59 -3.42
N SER A 32 10.73 -26.77 -4.30
CA SER A 32 11.93 -27.53 -3.95
C SER A 32 12.69 -26.83 -2.81
N GLU A 33 13.39 -27.59 -1.97
CA GLU A 33 14.20 -27.06 -0.87
C GLU A 33 15.19 -25.99 -1.35
N GLN A 34 15.83 -26.22 -2.50
CA GLN A 34 16.71 -25.24 -3.12
C GLN A 34 16.00 -23.94 -3.51
N MET A 35 14.74 -24.00 -3.92
CA MET A 35 13.94 -22.83 -4.25
C MET A 35 13.48 -22.09 -2.98
N ALA A 36 13.09 -22.82 -1.93
CA ALA A 36 12.74 -22.23 -0.63
C ALA A 36 13.92 -21.41 -0.06
N ILE A 37 15.13 -21.98 -0.08
CA ILE A 37 16.35 -21.28 0.33
C ILE A 37 16.58 -19.99 -0.49
N ARG A 38 16.28 -20.00 -1.78
CA ARG A 38 16.41 -18.81 -2.64
C ARG A 38 15.37 -17.74 -2.29
N ILE A 39 14.14 -18.14 -1.98
CA ILE A 39 13.07 -17.23 -1.55
C ILE A 39 13.47 -16.54 -0.24
N ASP A 40 13.92 -17.30 0.75
CA ASP A 40 14.29 -16.75 2.06
C ASP A 40 15.46 -15.76 1.95
N ARG A 41 16.48 -16.09 1.15
CA ARG A 41 17.60 -15.17 0.88
C ARG A 41 17.15 -13.86 0.25
N GLU A 42 16.20 -13.93 -0.67
CA GLU A 42 15.69 -12.75 -1.36
C GLU A 42 14.82 -11.90 -0.44
N ILE A 43 14.02 -12.51 0.43
CA ILE A 43 13.29 -11.81 1.49
C ILE A 43 14.28 -11.11 2.43
N GLN A 44 15.29 -11.82 2.92
CA GLN A 44 16.30 -11.24 3.81
C GLN A 44 17.03 -10.08 3.13
N ARG A 45 17.42 -10.23 1.86
CA ARG A 45 18.06 -9.16 1.08
C ARG A 45 17.18 -7.92 1.01
N ILE A 46 15.89 -8.08 0.68
CA ILE A 46 14.94 -6.96 0.60
C ILE A 46 14.82 -6.26 1.96
N LEU A 47 14.60 -7.03 3.03
CA LEU A 47 14.46 -6.49 4.38
C LEU A 47 15.70 -5.70 4.80
N MET A 48 16.89 -6.27 4.63
CA MET A 48 18.14 -5.61 4.99
C MET A 48 18.35 -4.33 4.18
N THR A 49 18.09 -4.38 2.86
CA THR A 49 18.21 -3.20 2.00
C THR A 49 17.26 -2.08 2.41
N GLN A 50 16.00 -2.40 2.75
CA GLN A 50 15.05 -1.38 3.17
C GLN A 50 15.32 -0.88 4.58
N TYR A 51 15.81 -1.74 5.48
CA TYR A 51 16.24 -1.35 6.82
C TYR A 51 17.40 -0.35 6.74
N ASP A 52 18.46 -0.68 6.00
CA ASP A 52 19.62 0.20 5.83
C ASP A 52 19.20 1.53 5.20
N ARG A 53 18.34 1.49 4.17
CA ARG A 53 17.79 2.70 3.55
C ARG A 53 17.01 3.56 4.55
N ALA A 54 16.16 2.95 5.37
CA ALA A 54 15.40 3.68 6.37
C ALA A 54 16.33 4.30 7.43
N MET A 55 17.33 3.55 7.89
CA MET A 55 18.33 4.04 8.84
C MET A 55 19.10 5.23 8.25
N THR A 56 19.58 5.12 7.00
CA THR A 56 20.25 6.23 6.32
C THR A 56 19.37 7.47 6.24
N ILE A 57 18.10 7.34 5.88
CA ILE A 57 17.16 8.47 5.82
C ILE A 57 17.00 9.11 7.21
N LEU A 58 16.88 8.31 8.27
CA LEU A 58 16.74 8.81 9.64
C LEU A 58 18.03 9.49 10.14
N GLU A 59 19.20 8.97 9.78
CA GLU A 59 20.50 9.55 10.13
C GLU A 59 20.76 10.86 9.36
N GLU A 60 20.45 10.90 8.07
CA GLU A 60 20.58 12.11 7.23
C GLU A 60 19.64 13.24 7.70
N ASN A 61 18.49 12.88 8.28
CA ASN A 61 17.49 13.84 8.77
C ASN A 61 17.46 13.89 10.32
N ARG A 62 18.61 13.64 10.97
CA ARG A 62 18.72 13.58 12.43
C ARG A 62 18.22 14.84 13.12
N ASP A 63 18.55 16.01 12.58
CA ASP A 63 18.13 17.31 13.13
C ASP A 63 16.60 17.44 13.14
N GLY A 64 15.93 17.00 12.07
CA GLY A 64 14.47 16.98 11.98
C GLY A 64 13.84 16.00 12.97
N LEU A 65 14.47 14.84 13.21
CA LEU A 65 14.02 13.87 14.21
C LEU A 65 14.13 14.44 15.64
N GLU A 66 15.22 15.15 15.94
CA GLU A 66 15.40 15.82 17.23
C GLU A 66 14.38 16.95 17.42
N ALA A 67 14.12 17.76 16.40
CA ALA A 67 13.08 18.78 16.42
C ALA A 67 11.68 18.20 16.68
N LEU A 68 11.35 17.08 16.05
CA LEU A 68 10.09 16.37 16.28
C LEU A 68 10.00 15.78 17.69
N THR A 69 11.10 15.20 18.18
CA THR A 69 11.15 14.61 19.53
C THR A 69 10.92 15.69 20.58
N ASP A 70 11.62 16.82 20.49
CA ASP A 70 11.42 17.95 21.37
C ASP A 70 10.00 18.53 21.27
N GLY A 71 9.47 18.63 20.04
CA GLY A 71 8.10 19.06 19.81
C GLY A 71 7.08 18.16 20.51
N LEU A 72 7.23 16.83 20.41
CA LEU A 72 6.37 15.87 21.10
C LEU A 72 6.52 15.93 22.63
N MET A 73 7.73 16.21 23.14
CA MET A 73 7.94 16.41 24.59
C MET A 73 7.18 17.63 25.13
N GLU A 74 7.02 18.68 24.32
CA GLU A 74 6.31 19.90 24.71
C GLU A 74 4.80 19.81 24.48
N PHE A 75 4.38 19.19 23.38
CA PHE A 75 3.02 19.27 22.86
C PHE A 75 2.22 17.96 22.92
N GLU A 76 2.86 16.82 23.25
CA GLU A 76 2.34 15.45 23.32
C GLU A 76 1.80 14.86 21.99
N THR A 77 1.14 15.69 21.19
CA THR A 77 0.60 15.38 19.86
C THR A 77 1.01 16.46 18.87
N LEU A 78 1.22 16.09 17.61
CA LEU A 78 1.53 17.02 16.52
C LEU A 78 0.65 16.70 15.32
N ASP A 79 0.03 17.73 14.73
CA ASP A 79 -0.71 17.62 13.48
C ASP A 79 0.27 17.60 12.28
N SER A 80 -0.17 17.13 11.12
CA SER A 80 0.66 16.98 9.92
C SER A 80 1.33 18.30 9.50
N GLN A 81 0.61 19.42 9.64
CA GLN A 81 1.14 20.76 9.33
C GLN A 81 2.24 21.20 10.30
N GLU A 82 2.16 20.76 11.55
CA GLU A 82 3.11 21.11 12.61
C GLU A 82 4.39 20.29 12.48
N ILE A 83 4.26 19.02 12.11
CA ILE A 83 5.39 18.13 11.76
C ILE A 83 6.21 18.74 10.63
N LEU A 84 5.56 19.14 9.53
CA LEU A 84 6.23 19.77 8.40
C LEU A 84 6.93 21.07 8.82
N ALA A 85 6.26 21.91 9.61
CA ALA A 85 6.84 23.15 10.09
C ALA A 85 8.09 22.91 10.96
N LEU A 86 8.09 21.90 11.85
CA LEU A 86 9.26 21.55 12.66
C LEU A 86 10.42 21.04 11.80
N ILE A 87 10.14 20.21 10.80
CA ILE A 87 11.15 19.71 9.87
C ILE A 87 11.75 20.86 9.04
N ASP A 88 10.94 21.85 8.65
CA ASP A 88 11.37 23.05 7.92
C ASP A 88 12.10 24.09 8.83
N GLY A 89 12.29 23.78 10.11
CA GLY A 89 13.05 24.62 11.05
C GLY A 89 12.24 25.77 11.69
N VAL A 90 10.91 25.69 11.68
CA VAL A 90 10.07 26.63 12.43
C VAL A 90 10.23 26.39 13.92
N ASP A 91 10.47 27.47 14.67
CA ASP A 91 10.65 27.40 16.12
C ASP A 91 9.37 26.96 16.85
N ARG A 92 9.53 26.19 17.94
CA ARG A 92 8.44 25.67 18.77
C ARG A 92 7.61 26.78 19.40
N ALA A 93 8.23 27.89 19.78
CA ALA A 93 7.52 29.04 20.32
C ALA A 93 6.57 29.67 19.29
N GLU A 94 6.95 29.63 18.01
CA GLU A 94 6.10 30.10 16.91
C GLU A 94 4.96 29.13 16.64
N LEU A 95 5.20 27.82 16.73
CA LEU A 95 4.15 26.80 16.68
C LEU A 95 3.12 26.95 17.81
N ALA A 96 3.57 27.21 19.04
CA ALA A 96 2.68 27.47 20.17
C ALA A 96 1.76 28.68 19.93
N LYS A 97 2.29 29.76 19.34
CA LYS A 97 1.47 30.92 18.94
C LYS A 97 0.46 30.57 17.86
N ARG A 98 0.87 29.80 16.84
CA ARG A 98 -0.04 29.34 15.77
C ARG A 98 -1.17 28.48 16.32
N ARG A 99 -0.89 27.61 17.28
CA ARG A 99 -1.91 26.84 18.00
C ARG A 99 -2.87 27.74 18.75
N LEU A 100 -2.37 28.73 19.49
CA LEU A 100 -3.21 29.66 20.24
C LEU A 100 -4.09 30.53 19.32
N ALA A 101 -3.57 30.89 18.13
CA ALA A 101 -4.29 31.66 17.13
C ALA A 101 -5.36 30.83 16.38
N ARG A 102 -5.19 29.50 16.35
CA ARG A 102 -6.15 28.57 15.76
C ARG A 102 -7.20 28.26 16.83
N GLU A 103 -8.24 29.11 16.93
CA GLU A 103 -9.39 28.83 17.80
C GLU A 103 -9.87 27.38 17.64
N PRO A 104 -10.34 26.71 18.71
CA PRO A 104 -10.71 25.31 18.65
C PRO A 104 -11.98 25.16 17.80
N THR A 105 -11.82 24.97 16.49
CA THR A 105 -12.88 24.35 15.70
C THR A 105 -13.07 22.95 16.26
N PRO A 106 -14.30 22.56 16.63
CA PRO A 106 -14.58 21.21 17.10
C PRO A 106 -14.06 20.25 16.03
N VAL A 107 -13.07 19.42 16.40
CA VAL A 107 -12.68 18.29 15.57
C VAL A 107 -13.86 17.35 15.62
N ALA A 108 -14.75 17.44 14.63
CA ALA A 108 -15.80 16.46 14.43
C ALA A 108 -15.12 15.10 14.32
N SER A 109 -15.36 14.27 15.32
CA SER A 109 -15.08 12.84 15.32
C SER A 109 -15.68 12.24 14.05
N SER A 110 -14.84 11.95 13.07
CA SER A 110 -15.22 11.08 11.95
C SER A 110 -14.90 9.64 12.33
N ASP A 111 -15.56 9.17 13.40
CA ASP A 111 -15.94 7.77 13.52
C ASP A 111 -17.20 7.59 12.66
N GLU A 112 -17.03 7.48 11.35
CA GLU A 112 -18.03 6.86 10.48
C GLU A 112 -17.35 5.81 9.60
N ASP A 113 -17.35 4.59 10.11
CA ASP A 113 -17.42 3.37 9.32
C ASP A 113 -18.72 3.41 8.48
N THR A 114 -18.71 4.18 7.38
CA THR A 114 -19.74 4.06 6.34
C THR A 114 -19.15 3.24 5.21
N VAL A 115 -19.24 1.92 5.36
CA VAL A 115 -19.12 0.97 4.24
C VAL A 115 -20.33 1.23 3.34
N GLN A 116 -20.16 2.10 2.33
CA GLN A 116 -21.19 2.33 1.33
C GLN A 116 -21.29 1.09 0.43
N ALA A 117 -22.28 0.26 0.72
CA ALA A 117 -22.78 -0.75 -0.19
C ALA A 117 -23.27 -0.06 -1.47
N VAL A 118 -22.56 -0.28 -2.58
CA VAL A 118 -23.05 0.08 -3.91
C VAL A 118 -24.18 -0.88 -4.29
N GLU A 119 -25.42 -0.40 -4.18
CA GLU A 119 -26.60 -1.04 -4.77
C GLU A 119 -26.51 -0.96 -6.29
N ASP A 120 -26.23 -2.10 -6.94
CA ASP A 120 -26.22 -2.23 -8.40
C ASP A 120 -27.67 -2.38 -8.90
N LYS A 121 -28.26 -1.29 -9.38
CA LYS A 121 -29.55 -1.29 -10.07
C LYS A 121 -29.32 -1.73 -11.53
N PRO A 122 -30.13 -2.65 -12.12
CA PRO A 122 -29.82 -3.25 -13.41
C PRO A 122 -29.90 -2.21 -14.52
N THR A 123 -28.76 -1.90 -15.13
CA THR A 123 -28.70 -1.07 -16.35
C THR A 123 -28.89 -1.96 -17.58
N SER A 124 -29.83 -1.51 -18.41
CA SER A 124 -30.28 -2.10 -19.66
C SER A 124 -29.14 -2.49 -20.60
N HIS A 125 -29.24 -3.71 -21.14
CA HIS A 125 -28.45 -4.24 -22.25
C HIS A 125 -28.31 -3.24 -23.41
N SER A 126 -27.07 -3.03 -23.88
CA SER A 126 -26.77 -2.62 -25.25
C SER A 126 -25.79 -3.64 -25.84
N THR A 127 -26.33 -4.53 -26.66
CA THR A 127 -25.57 -5.54 -27.40
C THR A 127 -24.74 -4.85 -28.49
N PRO A 128 -23.44 -5.11 -28.62
CA PRO A 128 -22.71 -4.66 -29.81
C PRO A 128 -23.18 -5.48 -31.01
N SER A 129 -23.64 -4.77 -32.04
CA SER A 129 -24.03 -5.32 -33.34
C SER A 129 -22.82 -5.94 -34.02
N ILE A 130 -22.77 -7.28 -34.08
CA ILE A 130 -21.81 -8.02 -34.90
C ILE A 130 -22.32 -7.99 -36.34
N VAL A 131 -21.55 -7.34 -37.22
CA VAL A 131 -21.78 -7.36 -38.68
C VAL A 131 -21.37 -8.74 -39.22
N PRO A 132 -22.23 -9.46 -39.95
CA PRO A 132 -21.86 -10.74 -40.54
C PRO A 132 -20.92 -10.53 -41.74
N LEU A 133 -19.78 -11.22 -41.74
CA LEU A 133 -18.94 -11.41 -42.92
C LEU A 133 -19.74 -12.20 -43.97
N LYS A 134 -19.95 -11.60 -45.15
CA LYS A 134 -20.55 -12.29 -46.30
C LYS A 134 -19.54 -13.31 -46.86
N PRO A 135 -19.95 -14.56 -47.12
CA PRO A 135 -19.16 -15.51 -47.89
C PRO A 135 -19.46 -15.34 -49.39
N GLY A 136 -18.41 -15.41 -50.20
CA GLY A 136 -18.49 -15.63 -51.65
C GLY A 136 -17.71 -14.60 -52.47
N ASP A 137 -16.57 -15.01 -53.03
CA ASP A 137 -16.55 -15.36 -54.45
C ASP A 137 -15.26 -16.12 -54.82
N GLU A 138 -15.47 -17.34 -55.33
CA GLU A 138 -14.53 -18.06 -56.18
C GLU A 138 -14.33 -17.33 -57.52
N LYS A 139 -13.18 -17.65 -58.14
CA LYS A 139 -12.68 -17.36 -59.50
C LYS A 139 -11.78 -16.12 -59.57
N THR A 140 -10.50 -16.29 -59.86
CA THR A 140 -9.95 -16.88 -61.09
C THR A 140 -8.57 -17.48 -60.86
#